data_AF-A0A926B6A5-F1
#
_entry.id   AF-A0A926B6A5-F1
#
_cell.length_a   1.000
_cell.length_b   1.000
_cell.length_c   1.000
_cell.angle_alpha   90.00
_cell.angle_beta   90.00
_cell.angle_gamma   90.00
#
_symmetry.space_group_name_H-M   'P 1'
#
loop_
_entity.id
_entity.type
_entity.pdbx_description
1 polymer ?
#
loop_
_entity_poly.entity_id
_entity_poly.type
_entity_poly.pdbx_seq_one_letter_code
_entity_poly.pdbx_strand_id
1 'polypeptide(L)'
;IEANAAAAPNAPVSDITRGALAFPADRDLRLQALARGDEGFLLALGYSTQRGYGRTHPFAGEIRMGEVEISFVPEELGFEVPLGAVTLTECEMVNQFAGSADAPPQFTRGYGLVFGQSERKAMAMSLVDRALRAGEFGEERTAVAQDEEFVIAHCDNVQATGFVEHLKLPHYVDFQAELDLVRRMRAEQAAASRSGAHEPGATSNPPLDPHHLPAQEIPRGRQPAEDHHELAEHDPAAHSVPFPDQGAAR
;
A
#
# COMPACT_ATOMS: atom_id res chain seq x y z
N ILE A 1 9.48 19.15 -12.09
CA ILE A 1 9.40 17.75 -11.62
C ILE A 1 10.78 17.42 -11.07
N GLU A 2 10.87 16.75 -9.92
CA GLU A 2 12.15 16.35 -9.34
C GLU A 2 13.02 15.63 -10.37
N ALA A 3 14.31 15.93 -10.37
CA ALA A 3 15.27 15.27 -11.25
C ALA A 3 15.51 13.83 -10.80
N ASN A 4 15.87 12.96 -11.76
CA ASN A 4 16.38 11.65 -11.39
C ASN A 4 17.66 11.83 -10.57
N ALA A 5 17.80 11.05 -9.50
CA ALA A 5 19.05 11.01 -8.75
C ALA A 5 20.20 10.65 -9.72
N ALA A 6 21.34 11.31 -9.58
CA ALA A 6 22.51 11.00 -10.39
C ALA A 6 22.94 9.56 -10.09
N ALA A 7 22.72 8.65 -11.04
CA ALA A 7 23.23 7.29 -10.93
C ALA A 7 24.76 7.37 -11.00
N ALA A 8 25.45 6.92 -9.95
CA ALA A 8 26.87 6.65 -10.05
C ALA A 8 27.01 5.37 -10.90
N PRO A 9 27.61 5.42 -12.09
CA PRO A 9 27.55 4.33 -13.08
C PRO A 9 28.14 3.00 -12.59
N ASN A 10 28.94 3.03 -11.51
CA ASN A 10 29.57 1.86 -10.90
C ASN A 10 29.16 1.64 -9.44
N ALA A 11 28.14 2.35 -8.93
CA ALA A 11 27.63 2.02 -7.61
C ALA A 11 26.93 0.65 -7.66
N PRO A 12 27.22 -0.24 -6.70
CA PRO A 12 26.54 -1.53 -6.65
C PRO A 12 25.04 -1.31 -6.43
N VAL A 13 24.21 -1.89 -7.29
CA VAL A 13 22.77 -1.98 -7.08
C VAL A 13 22.51 -3.12 -6.12
N SER A 14 21.71 -2.89 -5.09
CA SER A 14 21.33 -3.91 -4.12
C SER A 14 20.53 -5.03 -4.82
N ASP A 15 20.55 -6.26 -4.29
CA ASP A 15 19.85 -7.40 -4.93
C ASP A 15 19.07 -8.19 -3.89
N ILE A 16 17.75 -8.09 -3.96
CA ILE A 16 16.82 -8.76 -3.02
C ILE A 16 16.90 -10.29 -3.12
N THR A 17 17.43 -10.83 -4.21
CA THR A 17 17.60 -12.28 -4.40
C THR A 17 18.87 -12.82 -3.76
N ARG A 18 19.79 -11.95 -3.33
CA ARG A 18 21.10 -12.30 -2.77
C ARG A 18 21.31 -11.82 -1.34
N GLY A 19 20.73 -10.70 -0.97
CA GLY A 19 20.81 -10.12 0.37
C GLY A 19 19.52 -10.30 1.17
N ALA A 20 19.65 -10.41 2.50
CA ALA A 20 18.49 -10.31 3.37
C ALA A 20 17.93 -8.88 3.35
N LEU A 21 16.61 -8.75 3.27
CA LEU A 21 15.94 -7.46 3.33
C LEU A 21 16.03 -6.88 4.74
N ALA A 22 16.39 -5.60 4.84
CA ALA A 22 16.39 -4.83 6.08
C ALA A 22 15.69 -3.48 5.84
N PHE A 23 15.07 -2.93 6.88
CA PHE A 23 14.33 -1.68 6.82
C PHE A 23 15.05 -0.56 7.60
N PRO A 24 15.03 0.69 7.10
CA PRO A 24 14.50 1.11 5.80
C PRO A 24 15.36 0.57 4.65
N ALA A 25 14.71 0.08 3.60
CA ALA A 25 15.32 -0.40 2.37
C ALA A 25 15.49 0.75 1.38
N ASP A 26 16.59 0.73 0.64
CA ASP A 26 16.84 1.70 -0.43
C ASP A 26 15.83 1.54 -1.58
N ARG A 27 15.66 2.62 -2.36
CA ARG A 27 14.64 2.67 -3.42
C ARG A 27 14.84 1.61 -4.51
N ASP A 28 16.07 1.22 -4.78
CA ASP A 28 16.40 0.14 -5.73
C ASP A 28 15.83 -1.22 -5.28
N LEU A 29 15.99 -1.58 -3.99
CA LEU A 29 15.39 -2.78 -3.41
C LEU A 29 13.86 -2.71 -3.41
N ARG A 30 13.30 -1.56 -3.04
CA ARG A 30 11.84 -1.38 -3.05
C ARG A 30 11.28 -1.56 -4.46
N LEU A 31 11.90 -0.95 -5.49
CA LEU A 31 11.46 -1.12 -6.88
C LEU A 31 11.61 -2.57 -7.38
N GLN A 32 12.67 -3.28 -7.00
CA GLN A 32 12.82 -4.71 -7.30
C GLN A 32 11.71 -5.55 -6.66
N ALA A 33 11.38 -5.29 -5.39
CA ALA A 33 10.29 -5.97 -4.70
C ALA A 33 8.93 -5.67 -5.36
N LEU A 34 8.65 -4.40 -5.68
CA LEU A 34 7.40 -4.01 -6.34
C LEU A 34 7.26 -4.62 -7.75
N ALA A 35 8.35 -4.72 -8.51
CA ALA A 35 8.35 -5.39 -9.82
C ALA A 35 7.90 -6.87 -9.68
N ARG A 36 8.37 -7.55 -8.63
CA ARG A 36 8.02 -8.93 -8.29
C ARG A 36 6.67 -9.09 -7.58
N GLY A 37 6.14 -8.01 -7.01
CA GLY A 37 4.94 -8.06 -6.17
C GLY A 37 3.65 -8.42 -6.90
N ASP A 38 2.67 -8.90 -6.16
CA ASP A 38 1.35 -9.22 -6.63
C ASP A 38 0.63 -7.99 -7.19
N GLU A 39 0.08 -8.13 -8.39
CA GLU A 39 -0.57 -7.04 -9.09
C GLU A 39 -1.86 -6.59 -8.38
N GLY A 40 -2.64 -7.51 -7.82
CA GLY A 40 -3.88 -7.20 -7.11
C GLY A 40 -3.62 -6.46 -5.80
N PHE A 41 -2.64 -6.91 -5.03
CA PHE A 41 -2.19 -6.25 -3.79
C PHE A 41 -1.71 -4.82 -4.05
N LEU A 42 -0.80 -4.63 -5.00
CA LEU A 42 -0.26 -3.31 -5.32
C LEU A 42 -1.33 -2.39 -5.91
N LEU A 43 -2.25 -2.93 -6.72
CA LEU A 43 -3.38 -2.16 -7.24
C LEU A 43 -4.29 -1.68 -6.09
N ALA A 44 -4.60 -2.54 -5.12
CA ALA A 44 -5.43 -2.18 -3.98
C ALA A 44 -4.78 -1.09 -3.12
N LEU A 45 -3.47 -1.19 -2.87
CA LEU A 45 -2.70 -0.16 -2.17
C LEU A 45 -2.67 1.16 -2.94
N GLY A 46 -2.31 1.13 -4.23
CA GLY A 46 -2.31 2.31 -5.09
C GLY A 46 -3.69 2.97 -5.15
N TYR A 47 -4.76 2.17 -5.26
CA TYR A 47 -6.14 2.66 -5.21
C TYR A 47 -6.49 3.32 -3.87
N SER A 48 -6.03 2.77 -2.74
CA SER A 48 -6.27 3.37 -1.43
C SER A 48 -5.70 4.80 -1.32
N THR A 49 -4.54 5.07 -1.94
CA THR A 49 -3.95 6.43 -1.98
C THR A 49 -4.81 7.42 -2.76
N GLN A 50 -5.45 6.97 -3.84
CA GLN A 50 -6.40 7.77 -4.61
C GLN A 50 -7.70 8.04 -3.83
N ARG A 51 -8.03 7.17 -2.87
CA ARG A 51 -9.18 7.33 -1.97
C ARG A 51 -8.88 8.13 -0.70
N GLY A 52 -7.66 8.66 -0.57
CA GLY A 52 -7.27 9.59 0.49
C GLY A 52 -6.35 8.99 1.57
N TYR A 53 -6.05 7.70 1.52
CA TYR A 53 -5.12 7.05 2.45
C TYR A 53 -3.67 7.30 2.02
N GLY A 54 -3.01 8.33 2.56
CA GLY A 54 -1.67 8.73 2.13
C GLY A 54 -1.69 9.44 0.77
N ARG A 55 -2.55 10.46 0.65
CA ARG A 55 -2.91 11.13 -0.61
C ARG A 55 -1.71 11.78 -1.32
N THR A 56 -1.40 11.33 -2.54
CA THR A 56 -0.27 11.85 -3.36
C THR A 56 -0.69 12.58 -4.65
N HIS A 57 -1.99 12.67 -4.96
CA HIS A 57 -2.56 13.33 -6.17
C HIS A 57 -1.82 13.01 -7.48
N PRO A 58 -1.93 11.78 -7.99
CA PRO A 58 -1.18 11.33 -9.16
C PRO A 58 -1.78 11.82 -10.48
N PHE A 59 -0.90 12.11 -11.43
CA PHE A 59 -1.20 12.30 -12.86
C PHE A 59 -0.31 11.35 -13.66
N ALA A 60 -0.87 10.68 -14.67
CA ALA A 60 -0.05 9.92 -15.60
C ALA A 60 0.80 10.89 -16.43
N GLY A 61 2.10 10.97 -16.13
CA GLY A 61 3.05 11.78 -16.90
C GLY A 61 3.37 11.09 -18.23
N GLU A 62 3.72 9.82 -18.14
CA GLU A 62 3.95 8.96 -19.31
C GLU A 62 3.59 7.51 -18.98
N ILE A 63 2.98 6.83 -19.95
CA ILE A 63 2.86 5.37 -20.00
C ILE A 63 3.29 4.99 -21.40
N ARG A 64 4.39 4.24 -21.51
CA ARG A 64 4.91 3.79 -22.81
C ARG A 64 5.25 2.32 -22.76
N MET A 65 5.01 1.67 -23.89
CA MET A 65 5.34 0.28 -24.11
C MET A 65 6.22 0.19 -25.36
N GLY A 66 7.27 -0.63 -25.29
CA GLY A 66 8.17 -0.81 -26.42
C GLY A 66 9.13 -1.97 -26.21
N GLU A 67 9.86 -2.28 -27.27
CA GLU A 67 10.96 -3.25 -27.24
C GLU A 67 12.24 -2.55 -26.77
N VAL A 68 12.91 -3.14 -25.78
CA VAL A 68 14.20 -2.67 -25.29
C VAL A 68 15.25 -3.76 -25.58
N GLU A 69 16.29 -3.39 -26.32
CA GLU A 69 17.42 -4.29 -26.60
C GLU A 69 18.17 -4.60 -25.30
N ILE A 70 18.42 -5.89 -25.06
CA ILE A 70 19.26 -6.38 -23.98
C ILE A 70 20.63 -6.71 -24.56
N SER A 71 21.66 -6.23 -23.90
CA SER A 71 23.05 -6.50 -24.20
C SER A 71 23.80 -6.89 -22.93
N PHE A 72 24.98 -7.48 -23.10
CA PHE A 72 25.93 -7.71 -22.00
C PHE A 72 27.36 -7.67 -22.52
N VAL A 73 28.33 -7.57 -21.61
CA VAL A 73 29.77 -7.58 -21.94
C VAL A 73 30.36 -8.91 -21.47
N PRO A 74 30.58 -9.90 -22.37
CA PRO A 74 31.22 -11.16 -22.01
C PRO A 74 32.69 -10.95 -21.65
N GLU A 75 33.19 -11.64 -20.63
CA GLU A 75 34.59 -11.54 -20.21
C GLU A 75 35.56 -11.96 -21.34
N GLU A 76 35.17 -12.94 -22.16
CA GLU A 76 35.98 -13.47 -23.25
C GLU A 76 36.11 -12.51 -24.45
N LEU A 77 35.15 -11.60 -24.61
CA LEU A 77 35.10 -10.67 -25.74
C LEU A 77 35.50 -9.25 -25.35
N GLY A 78 35.15 -8.80 -24.14
CA GLY A 78 35.48 -7.47 -23.64
C GLY A 78 34.74 -6.31 -24.34
N PHE A 79 33.70 -6.60 -25.11
CA PHE A 79 32.81 -5.60 -25.73
C PHE A 79 31.34 -6.00 -25.61
N GLU A 80 30.45 -5.02 -25.77
CA GLU A 80 29.00 -5.21 -25.67
C GLU A 80 28.45 -6.08 -26.82
N VAL A 81 27.69 -7.11 -26.47
CA VAL A 81 27.05 -8.05 -27.41
C VAL A 81 25.52 -8.00 -27.21
N PRO A 82 24.73 -7.78 -28.27
CA PRO A 82 23.27 -7.81 -28.18
C PRO A 82 22.76 -9.25 -28.05
N LEU A 83 21.78 -9.45 -27.17
CA LEU A 83 21.10 -10.74 -26.93
C LEU A 83 19.74 -10.85 -27.61
N GLY A 84 19.10 -9.71 -27.88
CA GLY A 84 17.74 -9.61 -28.40
C GLY A 84 17.00 -8.46 -27.73
N ALA A 85 15.68 -8.42 -27.86
CA ALA A 85 14.84 -7.40 -27.24
C ALA A 85 13.80 -8.00 -26.30
N VAL A 86 13.37 -7.21 -25.32
CA VAL A 86 12.25 -7.53 -24.44
C VAL A 86 11.19 -6.43 -24.50
N THR A 87 9.93 -6.83 -24.56
CA THR A 87 8.82 -5.90 -24.42
C THR A 87 8.73 -5.44 -22.97
N LEU A 88 8.78 -4.13 -22.74
CA LEU A 88 8.57 -3.50 -21.44
C LEU A 88 7.45 -2.47 -21.51
N THR A 89 6.77 -2.28 -20.38
CA THR A 89 5.89 -1.16 -20.12
C THR A 89 6.47 -0.33 -18.97
N GLU A 90 6.70 0.95 -19.22
CA GLU A 90 7.18 1.94 -18.27
C GLU A 90 6.06 2.92 -17.94
N CYS A 91 5.94 3.28 -16.66
CA CYS A 91 4.99 4.25 -16.15
C CYS A 91 5.68 5.26 -15.22
N GLU A 92 5.56 6.54 -15.57
CA GLU A 92 5.94 7.67 -14.72
C GLU A 92 4.68 8.42 -14.28
N MET A 93 4.36 8.33 -12.99
CA MET A 93 3.33 9.17 -12.38
C MET A 93 3.98 10.44 -11.84
N VAL A 94 3.33 11.58 -12.07
CA VAL A 94 3.70 12.88 -11.52
C VAL A 94 2.77 13.20 -10.36
N ASN A 95 3.33 13.61 -9.23
CA ASN A 95 2.62 13.82 -7.97
C ASN A 95 2.87 15.22 -7.44
N GLN A 96 1.84 15.86 -6.89
CA GLN A 96 2.01 17.17 -6.27
C GLN A 96 2.84 17.05 -4.98
N PHE A 97 3.83 17.93 -4.82
CA PHE A 97 4.54 18.08 -3.56
C PHE A 97 4.76 19.57 -3.28
N ALA A 98 4.43 19.99 -2.06
CA ALA A 98 4.35 21.40 -1.69
C ALA A 98 5.70 22.03 -1.34
N GLY A 99 6.81 21.29 -1.45
CA GLY A 99 8.13 21.74 -0.99
C GLY A 99 8.29 21.58 0.52
N SER A 100 9.46 21.95 1.03
CA SER A 100 9.76 22.00 2.46
C SER A 100 10.48 23.31 2.80
N ALA A 101 10.91 23.50 4.05
CA ALA A 101 11.74 24.63 4.44
C ALA A 101 13.07 24.68 3.66
N ASP A 102 13.59 23.51 3.25
CA ASP A 102 14.90 23.36 2.63
C ASP A 102 14.83 23.04 1.12
N ALA A 103 13.63 22.72 0.59
CA ALA A 103 13.44 22.35 -0.81
C ALA A 103 12.29 23.13 -1.47
N PRO A 104 12.51 23.72 -2.66
CA PRO A 104 11.45 24.46 -3.35
C PRO A 104 10.28 23.54 -3.72
N PRO A 105 9.04 24.09 -3.81
CA PRO A 105 7.90 23.34 -4.30
C PRO A 105 8.16 22.80 -5.71
N GLN A 106 8.00 21.50 -5.89
CA GLN A 106 8.18 20.84 -7.17
C GLN A 106 7.31 19.60 -7.24
N PHE A 107 6.90 19.21 -8.44
CA PHE A 107 6.28 17.90 -8.63
C PHE A 107 7.27 16.78 -8.28
N THR A 108 6.78 15.75 -7.62
CA THR A 108 7.50 14.49 -7.38
C THR A 108 7.06 13.43 -8.38
N ARG A 109 7.71 12.28 -8.37
CA ARG A 109 7.42 11.18 -9.29
C ARG A 109 7.34 9.83 -8.58
N GLY A 110 6.47 8.97 -9.10
CA GLY A 110 6.51 7.53 -8.87
C GLY A 110 6.95 6.81 -10.13
N TYR A 111 7.55 5.63 -10.00
CA TYR A 111 8.08 4.87 -11.13
C TYR A 111 7.62 3.41 -11.13
N GLY A 112 7.25 2.90 -12.29
CA GLY A 112 6.95 1.48 -12.49
C GLY A 112 7.46 0.98 -13.83
N LEU A 113 8.05 -0.22 -13.82
CA LEU A 113 8.57 -0.88 -15.02
C LEU A 113 8.26 -2.38 -14.94
N VAL A 114 7.62 -2.92 -15.98
CA VAL A 114 7.24 -4.34 -16.04
C VAL A 114 7.41 -4.93 -17.42
N PHE A 115 7.49 -6.26 -17.49
CA PHE A 115 7.51 -6.99 -18.76
C PHE A 115 6.14 -7.00 -19.45
N GLY A 116 6.17 -7.01 -20.78
CA GLY A 116 4.99 -7.10 -21.63
C GLY A 116 4.10 -5.87 -21.56
N GLN A 117 2.78 -6.09 -21.68
CA GLN A 117 1.77 -5.03 -21.82
C GLN A 117 1.02 -4.73 -20.50
N SER A 118 1.59 -5.04 -19.32
CA SER A 118 0.86 -4.89 -18.04
C SER A 118 0.88 -3.45 -17.51
N GLU A 119 0.20 -2.54 -18.22
CA GLU A 119 0.09 -1.12 -17.85
C GLU A 119 -0.49 -0.94 -16.44
N ARG A 120 -1.53 -1.69 -16.08
CA ARG A 120 -2.15 -1.59 -14.75
C ARG A 120 -1.18 -1.93 -13.63
N LYS A 121 -0.30 -2.92 -13.83
CA LYS A 121 0.77 -3.23 -12.88
C LYS A 121 1.80 -2.11 -12.82
N ALA A 122 2.23 -1.58 -13.97
CA ALA A 122 3.19 -0.47 -14.02
C ALA A 122 2.67 0.77 -13.29
N MET A 123 1.40 1.11 -13.50
CA MET A 123 0.72 2.20 -12.80
C MET A 123 0.63 1.95 -11.29
N ALA A 124 0.20 0.75 -10.87
CA ALA A 124 0.13 0.40 -9.45
C ALA A 124 1.49 0.48 -8.76
N MET A 125 2.54 -0.06 -9.42
CA MET A 125 3.92 0.04 -8.96
C MET A 125 4.36 1.49 -8.82
N SER A 126 4.08 2.36 -9.80
CA SER A 126 4.42 3.79 -9.74
C SER A 126 3.72 4.52 -8.59
N LEU A 127 2.44 4.25 -8.37
CA LEU A 127 1.68 4.83 -7.24
C LEU A 127 2.27 4.42 -5.88
N VAL A 128 2.57 3.13 -5.72
CA VAL A 128 3.11 2.58 -4.46
C VAL A 128 4.56 3.02 -4.25
N ASP A 129 5.41 3.07 -5.29
CA ASP A 129 6.76 3.64 -5.21
C ASP A 129 6.70 5.05 -4.63
N ARG A 130 5.84 5.93 -5.16
CA ARG A 130 5.71 7.29 -4.61
C ARG A 130 5.25 7.30 -3.15
N ALA A 131 4.31 6.44 -2.77
CA ALA A 131 3.82 6.36 -1.38
C ALA A 131 4.93 5.91 -0.40
N LEU A 132 5.77 4.96 -0.81
CA LEU A 132 6.91 4.48 0.00
C LEU A 132 8.02 5.52 0.17
N ARG A 133 8.05 6.55 -0.67
CA ARG A 133 9.00 7.67 -0.56
C ARG A 133 8.58 8.72 0.47
N ALA A 134 7.56 8.47 1.31
CA ALA A 134 7.11 9.40 2.35
C ALA A 134 8.27 9.92 3.23
N GLY A 135 9.19 9.04 3.65
CA GLY A 135 10.36 9.43 4.44
C GLY A 135 11.34 10.34 3.70
N GLU A 136 11.51 10.17 2.39
CA GLU A 136 12.38 11.03 1.55
C GLU A 136 11.83 12.46 1.43
N PHE A 137 10.51 12.61 1.57
CA PHE A 137 9.80 13.88 1.44
C PHE A 137 9.36 14.48 2.78
N GLY A 138 9.72 13.86 3.90
CA GLY A 138 9.30 14.32 5.24
C GLY A 138 7.79 14.23 5.47
N GLU A 139 7.10 13.34 4.76
CA GLU A 139 5.66 13.14 4.87
C GLU A 139 5.33 12.25 6.08
N GLU A 140 4.25 12.58 6.78
CA GLU A 140 3.72 11.71 7.82
C GLU A 140 3.15 10.43 7.21
N ARG A 141 3.50 9.28 7.79
CA ARG A 141 2.95 7.98 7.40
C ARG A 141 1.58 7.81 8.06
N THR A 142 0.53 8.03 7.28
CA THR A 142 -0.87 7.97 7.75
C THR A 142 -1.63 6.76 7.20
N ALA A 143 -1.02 6.02 6.27
CA ALA A 143 -1.66 4.93 5.56
C ALA A 143 -0.72 3.75 5.31
N VAL A 144 -1.32 2.58 5.13
CA VAL A 144 -0.62 1.30 4.86
C VAL A 144 0.25 1.38 3.61
N ALA A 145 -0.17 2.10 2.55
CA ALA A 145 0.63 2.25 1.35
C ALA A 145 1.94 3.03 1.55
N GLN A 146 2.10 3.75 2.67
CA GLN A 146 3.32 4.45 3.08
C GLN A 146 4.15 3.65 4.11
N ASP A 147 3.61 2.53 4.60
CA ASP A 147 4.29 1.63 5.53
C ASP A 147 5.16 0.66 4.74
N GLU A 148 6.45 0.97 4.71
CA GLU A 148 7.43 0.25 3.91
C GLU A 148 7.59 -1.21 4.32
N GLU A 149 7.66 -1.49 5.62
CA GLU A 149 7.81 -2.85 6.13
C GLU A 149 6.58 -3.68 5.78
N PHE A 150 5.38 -3.12 6.00
CA PHE A 150 4.14 -3.81 5.66
C PHE A 150 4.04 -4.08 4.15
N VAL A 151 4.28 -3.09 3.30
CA VAL A 151 4.11 -3.26 1.85
C VAL A 151 5.10 -4.28 1.30
N ILE A 152 6.38 -4.16 1.62
CA ILE A 152 7.42 -5.01 1.02
C ILE A 152 7.36 -6.44 1.57
N ALA A 153 7.03 -6.64 2.85
CA ALA A 153 6.94 -7.98 3.44
C ALA A 153 5.74 -8.80 2.94
N HIS A 154 4.71 -8.14 2.38
CA HIS A 154 3.45 -8.81 1.99
C HIS A 154 3.16 -8.74 0.47
N CYS A 155 4.03 -8.12 -0.33
CA CYS A 155 3.77 -7.98 -1.76
C CYS A 155 4.10 -9.23 -2.58
N ASP A 156 5.06 -10.08 -2.20
CA ASP A 156 5.43 -11.26 -3.00
C ASP A 156 4.41 -12.41 -2.81
N ASN A 157 3.60 -12.69 -3.84
CA ASN A 157 2.59 -13.75 -3.76
C ASN A 157 3.19 -15.16 -3.74
N VAL A 158 4.44 -15.39 -4.14
CA VAL A 158 5.07 -16.70 -3.98
C VAL A 158 5.21 -17.02 -2.50
N GLN A 159 5.65 -16.03 -1.71
CA GLN A 159 5.72 -16.16 -0.25
C GLN A 159 4.32 -16.21 0.38
N ALA A 160 3.44 -15.28 0.00
CA ALA A 160 2.10 -15.18 0.59
C ALA A 160 1.26 -16.44 0.31
N THR A 161 1.24 -16.95 -0.92
CA THR A 161 0.53 -18.17 -1.28
C THR A 161 1.10 -19.37 -0.52
N GLY A 162 2.43 -19.54 -0.49
CA GLY A 162 3.05 -20.64 0.25
C GLY A 162 2.68 -20.63 1.73
N PHE A 163 2.69 -19.45 2.35
CA PHE A 163 2.34 -19.29 3.75
C PHE A 163 0.84 -19.45 3.99
N VAL A 164 -0.07 -18.89 3.21
CA VAL A 164 -1.50 -19.08 3.46
C VAL A 164 -1.91 -20.55 3.24
N GLU A 165 -1.36 -21.18 2.20
CA GLU A 165 -1.69 -22.56 1.85
C GLU A 165 -1.08 -23.60 2.79
N HIS A 166 -0.04 -23.25 3.57
CA HIS A 166 0.55 -24.19 4.52
C HIS A 166 -0.48 -24.70 5.52
N LEU A 167 -1.51 -23.92 5.83
CA LEU A 167 -2.60 -24.29 6.74
C LEU A 167 -3.32 -25.59 6.35
N LYS A 168 -3.23 -26.02 5.08
CA LYS A 168 -3.74 -27.32 4.62
C LYS A 168 -2.95 -28.52 5.15
N LEU A 169 -1.71 -28.31 5.61
CA LEU A 169 -0.87 -29.35 6.19
C LEU A 169 -1.38 -29.76 7.59
N PRO A 170 -0.99 -30.93 8.10
CA PRO A 170 -1.46 -31.37 9.41
C PRO A 170 -0.93 -30.50 10.56
N HIS A 171 -1.85 -29.82 11.27
CA HIS A 171 -1.56 -29.02 12.48
C HIS A 171 -2.16 -29.65 13.77
N TYR A 172 -2.38 -30.97 13.77
CA TYR A 172 -3.10 -31.62 14.86
C TYR A 172 -2.33 -31.61 16.19
N VAL A 173 -0.99 -31.56 16.19
CA VAL A 173 -0.22 -31.51 17.44
C VAL A 173 -0.41 -30.16 18.15
N ASP A 174 -0.19 -29.06 17.43
CA ASP A 174 -0.38 -27.71 17.99
C ASP A 174 -1.85 -27.48 18.37
N PHE A 175 -2.78 -27.93 17.52
CA PHE A 175 -4.21 -27.85 17.82
C PHE A 175 -4.60 -28.62 19.09
N GLN A 176 -4.00 -29.79 19.36
CA GLN A 176 -4.26 -30.53 20.60
C GLN A 176 -3.72 -29.79 21.83
N ALA A 177 -2.55 -29.15 21.73
CA ALA A 177 -2.00 -28.35 22.82
C ALA A 177 -2.93 -27.17 23.18
N GLU A 178 -3.47 -26.48 22.17
CA GLU A 178 -4.47 -25.42 22.34
C GLU A 178 -5.79 -25.95 22.92
N LEU A 179 -6.28 -27.10 22.44
CA LEU A 179 -7.48 -27.74 22.99
C LEU A 179 -7.33 -28.08 24.47
N ASP A 180 -6.18 -28.60 24.88
CA ASP A 180 -5.91 -28.94 26.27
C ASP A 180 -5.81 -27.69 27.16
N LEU A 181 -5.26 -26.58 26.64
CA LEU A 181 -5.32 -25.27 27.31
C LEU A 181 -6.77 -24.82 27.53
N VAL A 182 -7.59 -24.82 26.49
CA VAL A 182 -9.02 -24.43 26.58
C VAL A 182 -9.78 -25.33 27.57
N ARG A 183 -9.52 -26.65 27.57
CA ARG A 183 -10.14 -27.59 28.51
C ARG A 183 -9.78 -27.29 29.97
N ARG A 184 -8.51 -26.95 30.25
CA ARG A 184 -8.07 -26.55 31.59
C ARG A 184 -8.76 -25.27 32.06
N MET A 185 -8.78 -24.23 31.22
CA MET A 185 -9.47 -22.96 31.53
C MET A 185 -10.96 -23.18 31.84
N ARG A 186 -11.64 -24.04 31.06
CA ARG A 186 -13.04 -24.40 31.32
C ARG A 186 -13.23 -25.15 32.65
N ALA A 187 -12.32 -26.06 32.98
CA ALA A 187 -12.39 -26.81 34.23
C ALA A 187 -12.19 -25.90 35.46
N GLU A 188 -11.23 -24.97 35.39
CA GLU A 188 -10.96 -23.96 36.42
C GLU A 188 -12.17 -23.04 36.62
N GLN A 189 -12.76 -22.52 35.54
CA GLN A 189 -13.95 -21.69 35.63
C GLN A 189 -15.13 -22.44 36.26
N ALA A 190 -15.36 -23.69 35.85
CA ALA A 190 -16.42 -24.51 36.42
C ALA A 190 -16.18 -24.82 37.91
N ALA A 191 -14.92 -24.99 38.33
CA ALA A 191 -14.57 -25.16 39.74
C ALA A 191 -14.82 -23.88 40.53
N ALA A 192 -14.40 -22.72 40.01
CA ALA A 192 -14.63 -21.41 40.61
C ALA A 192 -16.13 -21.12 40.82
N SER A 193 -16.96 -21.41 39.82
CA SER A 193 -18.43 -21.27 39.92
C SER A 193 -19.05 -22.22 40.95
N ARG A 194 -18.47 -23.41 41.17
CA ARG A 194 -18.93 -24.34 42.21
C ARG A 194 -18.52 -23.89 43.61
N SER A 195 -17.33 -23.30 43.77
CA SER A 195 -16.86 -22.75 45.05
C SER A 195 -17.52 -21.42 45.43
N GLY A 196 -18.07 -20.67 44.46
CA GLY A 196 -18.83 -19.44 44.69
C GLY A 196 -20.32 -19.65 44.98
N ALA A 197 -20.84 -20.89 44.90
CA ALA A 197 -22.26 -21.21 45.09
C ALA A 197 -22.66 -21.52 46.54
N HIS A 198 -21.88 -21.10 47.54
CA HIS A 198 -22.22 -21.21 48.96
C HIS A 198 -22.46 -19.84 49.64
N GLU A 199 -23.28 -18.99 49.02
CA GLU A 199 -24.10 -18.03 49.75
C GLU A 199 -25.56 -18.16 49.25
N PRO A 200 -26.52 -18.53 50.10
CA PRO A 200 -27.93 -18.52 49.73
C PRO A 200 -28.43 -17.07 49.82
N GLY A 201 -28.36 -16.34 48.70
CA GLY A 201 -28.87 -14.97 48.57
C GLY A 201 -29.23 -14.67 47.13
N ALA A 202 -30.51 -14.34 46.90
CA ALA A 202 -31.16 -14.13 45.61
C ALA A 202 -30.42 -13.21 44.61
N THR A 203 -30.41 -13.57 43.32
CA THR A 203 -31.16 -12.87 42.25
C THR A 203 -31.04 -13.66 40.93
N SER A 204 -32.17 -13.93 40.28
CA SER A 204 -32.25 -14.53 38.96
C SER A 204 -31.94 -13.50 37.88
N ASN A 205 -30.86 -13.68 37.11
CA ASN A 205 -30.70 -12.97 35.84
C ASN A 205 -31.54 -13.67 34.75
N PRO A 206 -32.25 -12.93 33.88
CA PRO A 206 -32.99 -13.51 32.77
C PRO A 206 -32.04 -14.04 31.67
N PRO A 207 -32.53 -14.89 30.76
CA PRO A 207 -31.70 -15.49 29.71
C PRO A 207 -31.19 -14.43 28.73
N LEU A 208 -29.93 -14.54 28.32
CA LEU A 208 -29.35 -13.74 27.24
C LEU A 208 -30.03 -14.10 25.91
N ASP A 209 -30.60 -13.09 25.25
CA ASP A 209 -31.11 -13.19 23.88
C ASP A 209 -29.94 -13.30 22.88
N PRO A 210 -29.85 -14.37 22.07
CA PRO A 210 -28.76 -14.54 21.11
C PRO A 210 -28.75 -13.51 19.97
N HIS A 211 -29.77 -12.65 19.85
CA HIS A 211 -29.84 -11.59 18.83
C HIS A 211 -29.46 -10.19 19.33
N HIS A 212 -29.06 -10.04 20.60
CA HIS A 212 -28.58 -8.77 21.13
C HIS A 212 -27.08 -8.84 21.46
N LEU A 213 -26.24 -8.62 20.45
CA LEU A 213 -24.84 -8.28 20.68
C LEU A 213 -24.80 -6.82 21.18
N PRO A 214 -24.22 -6.51 22.35
CA PRO A 214 -23.95 -5.13 22.70
C PRO A 214 -22.99 -4.58 21.64
N ALA A 215 -23.37 -3.48 21.00
CA ALA A 215 -22.49 -2.79 20.07
C ALA A 215 -21.18 -2.46 20.80
N GLN A 216 -20.08 -3.10 20.38
CA GLN A 216 -18.76 -2.64 20.78
C GLN A 216 -18.60 -1.25 20.18
N GLU A 217 -18.56 -0.23 21.03
CA GLU A 217 -18.19 1.12 20.61
C GLU A 217 -16.77 1.07 20.03
N ILE A 218 -16.69 1.08 18.71
CA ILE A 218 -15.46 1.41 17.98
C ILE A 218 -15.12 2.85 18.37
N PRO A 219 -13.92 3.14 18.91
CA PRO A 219 -13.53 4.52 19.22
C PRO A 219 -13.60 5.32 17.92
N ARG A 220 -14.56 6.24 17.81
CA ARG A 220 -14.57 7.18 16.69
C ARG A 220 -13.32 8.04 16.83
N GLY A 221 -12.41 7.91 15.87
CA GLY A 221 -11.28 8.81 15.72
C GLY A 221 -11.79 10.25 15.76
N ARG A 222 -11.11 11.08 16.56
CA ARG A 222 -11.41 12.50 16.75
C ARG A 222 -11.51 13.16 15.37
N GLN A 223 -12.70 13.59 14.98
CA GLN A 223 -12.84 14.47 13.82
C GLN A 223 -12.10 15.78 14.13
N PRO A 224 -11.35 16.36 13.18
CA PRO A 224 -10.78 17.69 13.37
C PRO A 224 -11.92 18.68 13.56
N ALA A 225 -11.76 19.61 14.51
CA ALA A 225 -12.72 20.68 14.74
C ALA A 225 -12.88 21.52 13.46
N GLU A 226 -14.12 21.71 13.02
CA GLU A 226 -14.45 22.71 12.02
C GLU A 226 -14.34 24.08 12.68
N ASP A 227 -13.24 24.79 12.42
CA ASP A 227 -13.14 26.22 12.69
C ASP A 227 -14.08 26.96 11.73
N HIS A 228 -15.23 27.38 12.25
CA HIS A 228 -16.09 28.35 11.58
C HIS A 228 -15.38 29.72 11.54
N HIS A 229 -14.64 29.97 10.47
CA HIS A 229 -14.33 31.34 10.07
C HIS A 229 -15.43 31.87 9.15
N GLU A 230 -16.11 32.87 9.70
CA GLU A 230 -17.14 33.72 9.12
C GLU A 230 -16.71 34.27 7.74
N LEU A 231 -17.40 33.83 6.67
CA LEU A 231 -17.28 34.42 5.33
C LEU A 231 -18.43 35.39 5.12
N ALA A 232 -18.07 36.65 4.89
CA ALA A 232 -18.96 37.75 4.58
C ALA A 232 -19.80 37.48 3.31
N GLU A 233 -21.06 37.91 3.37
CA GLU A 233 -22.07 37.84 2.32
C GLU A 233 -21.56 38.43 0.99
N HIS A 234 -21.70 37.68 -0.10
CA HIS A 234 -21.48 38.17 -1.45
C HIS A 234 -22.78 38.11 -2.27
N ASP A 235 -23.20 39.28 -2.73
CA ASP A 235 -24.39 39.63 -3.52
C ASP A 235 -24.51 38.84 -4.85
N PRO A 236 -25.64 38.16 -5.14
CA PRO A 236 -25.83 37.42 -6.39
C PRO A 236 -26.51 38.29 -7.45
N ALA A 237 -25.79 39.26 -8.02
CA ALA A 237 -26.29 40.01 -9.17
C ALA A 237 -25.17 40.57 -10.06
N ALA A 238 -24.40 39.72 -10.74
CA ALA A 238 -23.71 40.14 -11.97
C ALA A 238 -23.25 38.97 -12.86
N HIS A 239 -23.53 39.13 -14.16
CA HIS A 239 -22.90 38.48 -15.30
C HIS A 239 -23.47 37.14 -15.79
N SER A 240 -24.54 37.28 -16.57
CA SER A 240 -24.84 36.45 -17.74
C SER A 240 -23.77 36.60 -18.83
N VAL A 241 -23.24 35.48 -19.31
CA VAL A 241 -22.55 35.37 -20.61
C VAL A 241 -23.12 34.17 -21.36
N PRO A 242 -23.59 34.30 -22.62
CA PRO A 242 -24.31 33.25 -23.32
C PRO A 242 -23.37 32.23 -23.99
N PHE A 243 -23.79 30.96 -23.97
CA PHE A 243 -23.21 29.86 -24.77
C PHE A 243 -23.57 30.01 -26.26
N PRO A 244 -22.66 29.75 -27.20
CA PRO A 244 -23.01 29.70 -28.61
C PRO A 244 -23.66 28.36 -29.00
N ASP A 245 -24.67 28.52 -29.84
CA ASP A 245 -25.58 27.55 -30.42
C ASP A 245 -24.85 26.51 -31.32
N GLN A 246 -25.01 25.21 -31.04
CA GLN A 246 -24.60 24.15 -31.97
C GLN A 246 -25.76 23.86 -32.93
N GLY A 247 -25.73 24.53 -34.08
CA GLY A 247 -26.60 24.25 -35.20
C GLY A 247 -26.29 22.89 -35.84
N ALA A 248 -27.33 22.08 -35.98
CA ALA A 248 -27.34 20.87 -36.79
C ALA A 248 -27.22 21.18 -38.29
N ALA A 249 -26.37 20.46 -38.99
CA ALA A 249 -26.47 20.25 -40.43
C ALA A 249 -25.89 18.88 -40.83
N ARG A 250 -26.79 18.04 -41.33
CA ARG A 250 -26.69 16.99 -42.37
C ARG A 250 -25.37 16.26 -42.58
#